data_AF-A0A821VG05-F1
#
_entry.id   AF-A0A821VG05-F1
#
_cell.length_a   1.000
_cell.length_b   1.000
_cell.length_c   1.000
_cell.angle_alpha   90.00
_cell.angle_beta   90.00
_cell.angle_gamma   90.00
#
_symmetry.space_group_name_H-M   'P 1'
#
loop_
_entity.id
_entity.type
_entity.pdbx_description
1 polymer ?
#
loop_
_entity_poly.entity_id
_entity_poly.type
_entity_poly.pdbx_seq_one_letter_code
_entity_poly.pdbx_strand_id
1 'polypeptide(L)'
;EVLRISTQYDTAYLDAKRWEHLITSYLPNLRIFDIHHDGGVQRNQLTYHDLINQFRSSFWIERDWFFAHQHDWLERLHSGGFYSTEPYRRKDFTFYWQLDKQICQSAKETNLNSVKHVYICSTKTNKNPANYFPNATELTIKHCLEKLDGLLVQTLNSIVPVRQLTKLIIKHVHIKFDQFLDVLYLTPHLHTFKSDFLSLDNIDPSAIRETDTFLHVLHTNRIKTFELRHECT
;
A
#
# COMPACT_ATOMS: atom_id res chain seq x y z
N GLU A 1 18.92 -10.81 -23.26
CA GLU A 1 19.56 -10.18 -22.07
C GLU A 1 18.54 -9.60 -21.09
N VAL A 2 18.99 -8.84 -20.08
CA VAL A 2 18.16 -8.14 -19.08
C VAL A 2 18.58 -6.67 -19.07
N LEU A 3 17.62 -5.76 -19.22
CA LEU A 3 17.83 -4.32 -19.10
C LEU A 3 17.05 -3.82 -17.89
N ARG A 4 17.76 -3.21 -16.94
CA ARG A 4 17.20 -2.67 -15.71
C ARG A 4 17.47 -1.18 -15.63
N ILE A 5 16.41 -0.41 -15.47
CA ILE A 5 16.46 1.04 -15.44
C ILE A 5 15.79 1.50 -14.15
N SER A 6 16.50 2.31 -13.37
CA SER A 6 15.94 3.04 -12.24
C SER A 6 16.26 4.51 -12.46
N THR A 7 15.24 5.34 -12.63
CA THR A 7 15.40 6.75 -12.97
C THR A 7 14.44 7.60 -12.15
N GLN A 8 14.72 8.90 -12.07
CA GLN A 8 13.85 9.85 -11.42
C GLN A 8 13.64 11.12 -12.25
N TYR A 9 12.43 11.66 -12.23
CA TYR A 9 11.99 12.92 -12.87
C TYR A 9 12.14 13.03 -14.40
N ASP A 10 12.99 12.23 -15.04
CA ASP A 10 13.18 12.26 -16.48
C ASP A 10 12.09 11.46 -17.19
N THR A 11 11.04 12.19 -17.59
CA THR A 11 9.90 11.64 -18.32
C THR A 11 10.27 11.06 -19.69
N ALA A 12 11.48 11.31 -20.21
CA ALA A 12 11.93 10.69 -21.46
C ALA A 12 12.02 9.15 -21.35
N TYR A 13 12.16 8.62 -20.14
CA TYR A 13 12.12 7.19 -19.86
C TYR A 13 10.72 6.59 -19.87
N LEU A 14 9.68 7.42 -19.90
CA LEU A 14 8.27 6.99 -19.96
C LEU A 14 7.70 7.02 -21.39
N ASP A 15 8.55 7.22 -22.40
CA ASP A 15 8.16 7.16 -23.82
C ASP A 15 8.23 5.72 -24.33
N ALA A 16 7.05 5.07 -24.42
CA ALA A 16 6.96 3.68 -24.85
C ALA A 16 7.43 3.50 -26.30
N LYS A 17 7.12 4.44 -27.21
CA LYS A 17 7.50 4.31 -28.63
C LYS A 17 9.01 4.39 -28.80
N ARG A 18 9.67 5.26 -28.03
CA ARG A 18 11.12 5.35 -28.00
C ARG A 18 11.75 4.04 -27.54
N TRP A 19 11.24 3.44 -26.45
CA TRP A 19 11.75 2.16 -25.99
C TRP A 19 11.51 1.03 -26.97
N GLU A 20 10.31 0.94 -27.57
CA GLU A 20 10.00 -0.04 -28.59
C GLU A 20 10.98 0.03 -29.77
N HIS A 21 11.27 1.25 -30.26
CA HIS A 21 12.24 1.46 -31.33
C HIS A 21 13.66 1.05 -30.92
N LEU A 22 14.11 1.44 -29.73
CA LEU A 22 15.46 1.13 -29.24
C LEU A 22 15.65 -0.38 -29.04
N ILE A 23 14.67 -1.06 -28.46
CA ILE A 23 14.74 -2.50 -28.20
C ILE A 23 14.74 -3.26 -29.51
N THR A 24 13.86 -2.90 -30.44
CA THR A 24 13.78 -3.56 -31.76
C THR A 24 15.07 -3.36 -32.57
N SER A 25 15.66 -2.17 -32.52
CA SER A 25 16.84 -1.84 -33.33
C SER A 25 18.15 -2.36 -32.76
N TYR A 26 18.31 -2.32 -31.43
CA TYR A 26 19.62 -2.53 -30.79
C TYR A 26 19.64 -3.67 -29.77
N LEU A 27 18.50 -4.13 -29.29
CA LEU A 27 18.41 -5.17 -28.26
C LEU A 27 17.41 -6.28 -28.65
N PRO A 28 17.52 -6.88 -29.85
CA PRO A 28 16.52 -7.83 -30.36
C PRO A 28 16.38 -9.09 -29.50
N ASN A 29 17.42 -9.44 -28.73
CA ASN A 29 17.44 -10.60 -27.83
C ASN A 29 17.09 -10.25 -26.38
N LEU A 30 16.58 -9.04 -26.11
CA LEU A 30 16.18 -8.61 -24.78
C LEU A 30 15.02 -9.48 -24.28
N ARG A 31 15.23 -10.15 -23.14
CA ARG A 31 14.23 -11.04 -22.52
C ARG A 31 13.46 -10.34 -21.41
N ILE A 32 14.12 -9.44 -20.69
CA ILE A 32 13.54 -8.72 -19.57
C ILE A 32 13.81 -7.24 -19.76
N PHE A 33 12.72 -6.47 -19.85
CA PHE A 33 12.73 -5.01 -19.77
C PHE A 33 12.10 -4.59 -18.45
N ASP A 34 12.93 -4.05 -17.57
CA ASP A 34 12.58 -3.78 -16.19
C ASP A 34 12.88 -2.32 -15.85
N ILE A 35 11.82 -1.53 -15.71
CA ILE A 35 11.91 -0.09 -15.48
C ILE A 35 11.26 0.26 -14.14
N HIS A 36 11.89 1.18 -13.44
CA HIS A 36 11.34 1.88 -12.29
C HIS A 36 11.63 3.37 -12.48
N HIS A 37 10.58 4.16 -12.58
CA HIS A 37 10.66 5.61 -12.68
C HIS A 37 9.90 6.20 -11.50
N ASP A 38 10.53 7.11 -10.77
CA ASP A 38 9.92 7.82 -9.66
C ASP A 38 10.02 9.34 -9.87
N GLY A 39 8.95 10.07 -9.62
CA GLY A 39 8.98 11.53 -9.64
C GLY A 39 7.83 12.17 -10.41
N GLY A 40 8.01 13.47 -10.67
CA GLY A 40 6.96 14.34 -11.20
C GLY A 40 6.78 14.24 -12.72
N VAL A 41 5.57 13.91 -13.18
CA VAL A 41 5.18 14.04 -14.60
C VAL A 41 4.53 15.41 -14.79
N GLN A 42 5.34 16.47 -14.83
CA GLN A 42 4.83 17.85 -14.94
C GLN A 42 4.91 18.44 -16.35
N ARG A 43 5.47 17.73 -17.33
CA ARG A 43 5.52 18.23 -18.70
C ARG A 43 4.23 17.86 -19.43
N ASN A 44 3.46 18.88 -19.81
CA ASN A 44 2.40 18.83 -20.82
C ASN A 44 1.08 18.15 -20.44
N GLN A 45 0.62 18.26 -19.19
CA GLN A 45 -0.70 17.77 -18.73
C GLN A 45 -0.92 16.25 -18.78
N LEU A 46 0.09 15.45 -19.17
CA LEU A 46 -0.01 14.00 -19.16
C LEU A 46 0.14 13.46 -17.73
N THR A 47 -0.77 12.59 -17.34
CA THR A 47 -0.68 11.82 -16.10
C THR A 47 0.10 10.52 -16.34
N TYR A 48 0.58 9.86 -15.28
CA TYR A 48 1.07 8.49 -15.40
C TYR A 48 0.05 7.54 -16.03
N HIS A 49 -1.25 7.83 -15.87
CA HIS A 49 -2.33 7.08 -16.52
C HIS A 49 -2.30 7.22 -18.06
N ASP A 50 -1.96 8.41 -18.58
CA ASP A 50 -1.84 8.60 -20.02
C ASP A 50 -0.57 7.93 -20.57
N LEU A 51 0.51 7.96 -19.80
CA LEU A 51 1.79 7.35 -20.17
C LEU A 51 1.74 5.82 -20.17
N ILE A 52 1.11 5.21 -19.17
CA ILE A 52 0.99 3.74 -19.10
C ILE A 52 0.20 3.15 -20.26
N ASN A 53 -0.77 3.90 -20.81
CA ASN A 53 -1.54 3.44 -21.97
C ASN A 53 -0.66 3.26 -23.21
N GLN A 54 0.50 3.93 -23.30
CA GLN A 54 1.45 3.74 -24.40
C GLN A 54 2.21 2.41 -24.29
N PHE A 55 2.32 1.85 -23.08
CA PHE A 55 2.95 0.54 -22.82
C PHE A 55 1.97 -0.65 -22.96
N ARG A 56 0.89 -0.47 -23.74
CA ARG A 56 -0.14 -1.50 -23.99
C ARG A 56 -0.24 -1.91 -25.46
N SER A 57 0.71 -1.50 -26.31
CA SER A 57 0.78 -1.99 -27.69
C SER A 57 1.07 -3.50 -27.73
N SER A 58 0.80 -4.14 -28.87
CA SER A 58 1.08 -5.57 -29.07
C SER A 58 2.54 -5.92 -28.79
N PHE A 59 3.48 -5.01 -29.11
CA PHE A 59 4.90 -5.18 -28.81
C PHE A 59 5.19 -5.56 -27.35
N TRP A 60 4.54 -4.87 -26.39
CA TRP A 60 4.73 -5.10 -24.96
C TRP A 60 4.01 -6.36 -24.48
N ILE A 61 2.78 -6.56 -24.96
CA ILE A 61 1.93 -7.69 -24.60
C ILE A 61 2.54 -9.01 -25.07
N GLU A 62 2.98 -9.09 -26.33
CA GLU A 62 3.60 -10.30 -26.91
C GLU A 62 4.92 -10.70 -26.24
N ARG A 63 5.54 -9.77 -25.49
CA ARG A 63 6.78 -10.00 -24.73
C ARG A 63 6.53 -10.26 -23.25
N ASP A 64 5.27 -10.33 -22.82
CA ASP A 64 4.87 -10.43 -21.42
C ASP A 64 5.53 -9.37 -20.52
N TRP A 65 5.68 -8.16 -21.06
CA TRP A 65 6.21 -7.01 -20.32
C TRP A 65 5.06 -6.11 -19.89
N PHE A 66 4.70 -6.24 -18.62
CA PHE A 66 3.60 -5.51 -18.01
C PHE A 66 4.12 -4.41 -17.10
N PHE A 67 3.34 -3.34 -16.98
CA PHE A 67 3.70 -2.16 -16.19
C PHE A 67 2.51 -1.72 -15.34
N ALA A 68 2.81 -1.07 -14.22
CA ALA A 68 1.86 -0.41 -13.35
C ALA A 68 2.39 0.97 -12.97
N HIS A 69 1.49 1.79 -12.44
CA HIS A 69 1.86 3.07 -11.87
C HIS A 69 1.19 3.26 -10.53
N GLN A 70 1.76 4.17 -9.76
CA GLN A 70 1.33 4.59 -8.45
C GLN A 70 1.43 6.09 -8.40
N HIS A 71 0.42 6.75 -7.84
CA HIS A 71 0.45 8.19 -7.67
C HIS A 71 0.73 8.50 -6.20
N ASP A 72 1.80 9.23 -5.93
CA ASP A 72 2.10 9.76 -4.60
C ASP A 72 1.49 11.16 -4.49
N TRP A 73 0.28 11.20 -3.97
CA TRP A 73 -0.50 12.43 -3.82
C TRP A 73 -0.14 13.24 -2.56
N LEU A 74 0.72 12.70 -1.68
CA LEU A 74 1.01 13.25 -0.34
C LEU A 74 2.19 14.20 -0.35
N GLU A 75 3.29 13.80 -1.00
CA GLU A 75 4.52 14.60 -0.96
C GLU A 75 4.57 15.62 -2.09
N ARG A 76 4.04 15.30 -3.29
CA ARG A 76 3.97 16.23 -4.42
C ARG A 76 2.73 15.92 -5.26
N LEU A 77 1.90 16.92 -5.54
CA LEU A 77 0.66 16.81 -6.33
C LEU A 77 0.78 16.10 -7.69
N HIS A 78 2.02 15.88 -8.17
CA HIS A 78 2.33 15.28 -9.47
C HIS A 78 3.37 14.16 -9.39
N SER A 79 3.81 13.76 -8.19
CA SER A 79 4.75 12.64 -8.03
C SER A 79 4.04 11.31 -8.11
N GLY A 80 4.75 10.32 -8.63
CA GLY A 80 4.29 8.95 -8.67
C GLY A 80 5.42 8.04 -9.12
N GLY A 81 5.16 6.74 -9.01
CA GLY A 81 6.02 5.70 -9.51
C GLY A 81 5.42 5.06 -10.77
N PHE A 82 6.25 4.72 -11.74
CA PHE A 82 5.94 3.81 -12.83
C PHE A 82 6.91 2.64 -12.75
N TYR A 83 6.42 1.41 -12.84
CA TYR A 83 7.27 0.24 -12.67
C TYR A 83 6.81 -0.97 -13.47
N SER A 84 7.77 -1.80 -13.90
CA SER A 84 7.51 -3.13 -14.44
C SER A 84 6.87 -4.04 -13.39
N THR A 85 5.89 -4.84 -13.79
CA THR A 85 5.17 -5.79 -12.93
C THR A 85 5.55 -7.24 -13.23
N GLU A 86 4.72 -8.20 -12.83
CA GLU A 86 4.95 -9.61 -13.14
C GLU A 86 5.26 -9.84 -14.62
N PRO A 87 6.10 -10.84 -14.96
CA PRO A 87 6.63 -11.87 -14.05
C PRO A 87 7.93 -11.51 -13.31
N TYR A 88 8.48 -10.29 -13.44
CA TYR A 88 9.91 -10.07 -13.16
C TYR A 88 10.30 -9.33 -11.86
N ARG A 89 9.40 -8.63 -11.14
CA ARG A 89 9.89 -7.86 -9.96
C ARG A 89 9.02 -7.72 -8.71
N ARG A 90 7.70 -7.83 -8.75
CA ARG A 90 6.88 -7.55 -7.54
C ARG A 90 5.80 -8.60 -7.34
N LYS A 91 6.10 -9.60 -6.49
CA LYS A 91 5.06 -10.42 -5.84
C LYS A 91 4.32 -9.61 -4.78
N ASP A 92 4.97 -8.58 -4.23
CA ASP A 92 4.44 -7.71 -3.21
C ASP A 92 4.19 -6.33 -3.80
N PHE A 93 2.94 -6.06 -4.17
CA PHE A 93 2.50 -4.71 -4.47
C PHE A 93 2.24 -3.98 -3.16
N THR A 94 2.81 -2.78 -3.01
CA THR A 94 2.36 -1.81 -2.01
C THR A 94 1.40 -0.84 -2.69
N PHE A 95 0.12 -0.93 -2.36
CA PHE A 95 -0.90 -0.03 -2.91
C PHE A 95 -1.03 1.22 -2.03
N TYR A 96 -0.70 2.39 -2.56
CA TYR A 96 -0.78 3.67 -1.86
C TYR A 96 -2.12 4.33 -2.16
N TRP A 97 -2.99 4.43 -1.15
CA TRP A 97 -4.34 4.97 -1.30
C TRP A 97 -4.51 6.27 -0.51
N GLN A 98 -4.87 7.36 -1.20
CA GLN A 98 -5.23 8.65 -0.59
C GLN A 98 -6.69 9.01 -0.88
N LEU A 99 -7.50 9.14 0.17
CA LEU A 99 -8.95 9.38 0.07
C LEU A 99 -9.33 10.84 -0.22
N ASP A 100 -8.37 11.78 -0.19
CA ASP A 100 -8.68 13.21 -0.04
C ASP A 100 -8.88 13.98 -1.35
N LYS A 101 -8.50 13.37 -2.49
CA LYS A 101 -8.37 14.06 -3.79
C LYS A 101 -9.12 13.41 -4.95
N GLN A 102 -9.82 12.28 -4.78
CA GLN A 102 -10.71 11.80 -5.84
C GLN A 102 -11.86 10.92 -5.34
N ILE A 103 -13.03 11.15 -5.93
CA ILE A 103 -14.04 10.12 -6.20
C ILE A 103 -13.37 9.14 -7.15
N CYS A 104 -12.54 8.22 -6.64
CA CYS A 104 -12.18 7.07 -7.44
C CYS A 104 -13.49 6.32 -7.65
N GLN A 105 -14.08 6.48 -8.85
CA GLN A 105 -14.92 5.43 -9.41
C GLN A 105 -14.16 4.14 -9.16
N SER A 106 -14.78 3.21 -8.42
CA SER A 106 -14.19 1.93 -8.03
C SER A 106 -13.24 1.50 -9.13
N ALA A 107 -11.94 1.58 -8.84
CA ALA A 107 -10.98 1.24 -9.85
C ALA A 107 -11.34 -0.22 -10.18
N LYS A 108 -11.79 -0.49 -11.41
CA LYS A 108 -11.91 -1.86 -11.91
C LYS A 108 -10.49 -2.40 -12.11
N GLU A 109 -9.70 -2.32 -11.05
CA GLU A 109 -8.34 -2.79 -10.96
C GLU A 109 -8.46 -4.31 -10.85
N THR A 110 -8.22 -4.96 -11.97
CA THR A 110 -8.28 -6.41 -12.13
C THR A 110 -7.28 -7.17 -11.25
N ASN A 111 -6.41 -6.45 -10.52
CA ASN A 111 -5.23 -7.01 -9.88
C ASN A 111 -5.20 -6.84 -8.34
N LEU A 112 -6.30 -6.46 -7.68
CA LEU A 112 -6.33 -6.36 -6.20
C LEU A 112 -5.96 -7.70 -5.51
N ASN A 113 -6.18 -8.82 -6.19
CA ASN A 113 -5.84 -10.15 -5.70
C ASN A 113 -4.33 -10.43 -5.62
N SER A 114 -3.47 -9.69 -6.32
CA SER A 114 -2.01 -9.86 -6.22
C SER A 114 -1.38 -9.00 -5.13
N VAL A 115 -2.15 -8.10 -4.51
CA VAL A 115 -1.64 -7.17 -3.49
C VAL A 115 -1.35 -7.92 -2.19
N LYS A 116 -0.11 -7.83 -1.71
CA LYS A 116 0.33 -8.39 -0.42
C LYS A 116 0.45 -7.35 0.67
N HIS A 117 0.80 -6.12 0.33
CA HIS A 117 0.93 -5.02 1.26
C HIS A 117 0.03 -3.86 0.86
N VAL A 118 -0.82 -3.40 1.77
CA VAL A 118 -1.65 -2.22 1.55
C VAL A 118 -1.07 -1.07 2.35
N TYR A 119 -0.86 0.09 1.73
CA TYR A 119 -0.38 1.30 2.38
C TYR A 119 -1.44 2.40 2.24
N ILE A 120 -2.16 2.72 3.29
CA ILE A 120 -3.17 3.76 3.27
C ILE A 120 -2.58 5.00 3.89
N CYS A 121 -2.67 6.12 3.16
CA CYS A 121 -2.30 7.40 3.72
C CYS A 121 -3.25 8.48 3.25
N SER A 122 -4.01 9.02 4.19
CA SER A 122 -5.05 10.01 3.93
C SER A 122 -5.16 10.95 5.12
N THR A 123 -5.42 12.22 4.83
CA THR A 123 -5.61 13.29 5.82
C THR A 123 -7.09 13.57 6.10
N LYS A 124 -8.03 12.94 5.36
CA LYS A 124 -9.48 13.05 5.57
C LYS A 124 -10.08 11.70 5.90
N THR A 125 -10.90 11.66 6.94
CA THR A 125 -11.68 10.48 7.33
C THR A 125 -12.76 10.22 6.29
N ASN A 126 -12.46 9.47 5.24
CA ASN A 126 -13.48 9.04 4.30
C ASN A 126 -14.16 7.79 4.86
N LYS A 127 -15.49 7.84 4.97
CA LYS A 127 -16.27 6.88 5.74
C LYS A 127 -16.36 5.49 5.11
N ASN A 128 -15.96 5.34 3.83
CA ASN A 128 -16.00 4.06 3.13
C ASN A 128 -14.74 3.86 2.28
N PRO A 129 -13.87 2.88 2.61
CA PRO A 129 -12.82 2.47 1.69
C PRO A 129 -13.46 1.82 0.45
N ALA A 130 -13.14 2.32 -0.74
CA ALA A 130 -13.77 1.89 -1.99
C ALA A 130 -13.26 0.52 -2.50
N ASN A 131 -12.15 0.02 -1.94
CA ASN A 131 -11.45 -1.17 -2.42
C ASN A 131 -11.18 -2.17 -1.28
N TYR A 132 -11.35 -3.46 -1.56
CA TYR A 132 -11.05 -4.58 -0.66
C TYR A 132 -9.91 -5.43 -1.24
N PHE A 133 -8.93 -5.77 -0.41
CA PHE A 133 -7.70 -6.49 -0.81
C PHE A 133 -7.69 -7.89 -0.18
N PRO A 134 -8.29 -8.90 -0.83
CA PRO A 134 -8.58 -10.18 -0.21
C PRO A 134 -7.33 -11.00 0.14
N ASN A 135 -6.19 -10.74 -0.51
CA ASN A 135 -4.96 -11.53 -0.33
C ASN A 135 -3.83 -10.76 0.38
N ALA A 136 -4.12 -9.55 0.87
CA ALA A 136 -3.16 -8.71 1.57
C ALA A 136 -2.85 -9.26 2.97
N THR A 137 -1.57 -9.45 3.27
CA THR A 137 -1.08 -9.96 4.56
C THR A 137 -0.35 -8.89 5.36
N GLU A 138 -0.06 -7.74 4.76
CA GLU A 138 0.53 -6.59 5.43
C GLU A 138 -0.34 -5.35 5.22
N LEU A 139 -0.48 -4.53 6.27
CA LEU A 139 -1.21 -3.26 6.22
C LEU A 139 -0.42 -2.17 6.94
N THR A 140 -0.19 -1.06 6.25
CA THR A 140 0.31 0.17 6.83
C THR A 140 -0.73 1.26 6.69
N ILE A 141 -1.02 1.98 7.78
CA ILE A 141 -1.94 3.12 7.78
C ILE A 141 -1.20 4.33 8.31
N LYS A 142 -1.32 5.47 7.64
CA LYS A 142 -0.73 6.76 8.03
C LYS A 142 -1.80 7.85 7.95
N HIS A 143 -1.94 8.68 8.99
CA HIS A 143 -2.86 9.83 9.08
C HIS A 143 -4.38 9.55 8.93
N CYS A 144 -4.79 8.32 8.60
CA CYS A 144 -6.14 8.05 8.07
C CYS A 144 -7.25 7.91 9.13
N LEU A 145 -6.93 7.94 10.43
CA LEU A 145 -7.81 7.37 11.47
C LEU A 145 -8.14 8.30 12.65
N GLU A 146 -7.94 9.61 12.52
CA GLU A 146 -8.18 10.58 13.62
C GLU A 146 -9.62 10.55 14.22
N LYS A 147 -10.58 9.84 13.62
CA LYS A 147 -11.97 9.74 14.10
C LYS A 147 -12.51 8.31 14.22
N LEU A 148 -11.66 7.30 14.36
CA LEU A 148 -12.15 5.93 14.59
C LEU A 148 -12.40 5.68 16.08
N ASP A 149 -13.41 6.35 16.63
CA ASP A 149 -13.94 6.03 17.95
C ASP A 149 -14.59 4.62 17.90
N GLY A 150 -13.89 3.62 18.42
CA GLY A 150 -14.39 2.23 18.57
C GLY A 150 -14.51 1.40 17.28
N LEU A 151 -14.31 1.97 16.10
CA LEU A 151 -14.53 1.28 14.81
C LEU A 151 -13.24 0.85 14.10
N LEU A 152 -12.10 0.81 14.81
CA LEU A 152 -10.81 0.51 14.21
C LEU A 152 -10.85 -0.82 13.45
N VAL A 153 -11.17 -1.92 14.13
CA VAL A 153 -11.09 -3.24 13.48
C VAL A 153 -12.13 -3.41 12.38
N GLN A 154 -13.33 -2.85 12.54
CA GLN A 154 -14.33 -2.88 11.48
C GLN A 154 -13.84 -2.16 10.22
N THR A 155 -13.13 -1.05 10.41
CA THR A 155 -12.50 -0.30 9.31
C THR A 155 -11.35 -1.07 8.69
N LEU A 156 -10.48 -1.70 9.49
CA LEU A 156 -9.43 -2.56 8.95
C LEU A 156 -10.04 -3.71 8.13
N ASN A 157 -11.11 -4.32 8.64
CA ASN A 157 -11.76 -5.47 8.02
C ASN A 157 -12.53 -5.14 6.74
N SER A 158 -12.93 -3.88 6.54
CA SER A 158 -13.49 -3.43 5.26
C SER A 158 -12.44 -3.20 4.18
N ILE A 159 -11.16 -3.13 4.55
CA ILE A 159 -10.03 -2.94 3.64
C ILE A 159 -9.35 -4.29 3.34
N VAL A 160 -9.04 -5.06 4.37
CA VAL A 160 -8.30 -6.34 4.28
C VAL A 160 -8.93 -7.37 5.21
N PRO A 161 -8.82 -8.68 4.93
CA PRO A 161 -9.27 -9.70 5.88
C PRO A 161 -8.32 -9.75 7.07
N VAL A 162 -8.67 -9.09 8.18
CA VAL A 162 -7.77 -8.87 9.33
C VAL A 162 -7.18 -10.17 9.89
N ARG A 163 -7.92 -11.28 9.82
CA ARG A 163 -7.46 -12.58 10.33
C ARG A 163 -6.17 -13.09 9.68
N GLN A 164 -5.88 -12.69 8.44
CA GLN A 164 -4.67 -13.11 7.73
C GLN A 164 -3.51 -12.12 7.84
N LEU A 165 -3.72 -10.98 8.51
CA LEU A 165 -2.65 -9.99 8.70
C LEU A 165 -1.51 -10.59 9.52
N THR A 166 -0.32 -10.48 8.95
CA THR A 166 0.96 -10.87 9.57
C THR A 166 1.72 -9.65 10.06
N LYS A 167 1.43 -8.47 9.48
CA LYS A 167 2.06 -7.20 9.84
C LYS A 167 1.07 -6.04 9.75
N LEU A 168 1.04 -5.25 10.81
CA LEU A 168 0.22 -4.04 10.92
C LEU A 168 1.10 -2.89 11.42
N ILE A 169 1.13 -1.80 10.67
CA ILE A 169 1.84 -0.57 11.03
C ILE A 169 0.82 0.57 11.03
N ILE A 170 0.67 1.26 12.15
CA ILE A 170 -0.22 2.41 12.27
C ILE A 170 0.61 3.63 12.65
N LYS A 171 0.57 4.66 11.82
CA LYS A 171 1.40 5.87 11.96
C LYS A 171 0.54 7.12 12.14
N HIS A 172 0.97 7.99 13.04
CA HIS A 172 0.31 9.25 13.38
C HIS A 172 -1.19 9.09 13.68
N VAL A 173 -1.54 8.05 14.43
CA VAL A 173 -2.91 7.78 14.89
C VAL A 173 -2.82 7.40 16.35
N HIS A 174 -3.65 8.05 17.18
CA HIS A 174 -3.83 7.68 18.58
C HIS A 174 -4.74 6.45 18.66
N ILE A 175 -4.17 5.31 19.00
CA ILE A 175 -4.93 4.08 19.27
C ILE A 175 -5.12 3.96 20.78
N LYS A 176 -6.34 3.69 21.24
CA LYS A 176 -6.58 3.35 22.64
C LYS A 176 -6.21 1.89 22.91
N PHE A 177 -5.78 1.58 24.13
CA PHE A 177 -5.33 0.23 24.46
C PHE A 177 -6.39 -0.87 24.28
N ASP A 178 -7.65 -0.59 24.57
CA ASP A 178 -8.78 -1.48 24.30
C ASP A 178 -8.90 -1.82 22.81
N GLN A 179 -8.80 -0.81 21.95
CA GLN A 179 -8.77 -1.00 20.49
C GLN A 179 -7.56 -1.82 20.04
N PHE A 180 -6.41 -1.63 20.69
CA PHE A 180 -5.23 -2.47 20.44
C PHE A 180 -5.51 -3.93 20.81
N LEU A 181 -6.12 -4.21 21.97
CA LEU A 181 -6.52 -5.57 22.34
C LEU A 181 -7.49 -6.19 21.34
N ASP A 182 -8.47 -5.43 20.84
CA ASP A 182 -9.42 -5.88 19.81
C ASP A 182 -8.70 -6.25 18.51
N VAL A 183 -7.72 -5.44 18.10
CA VAL A 183 -6.86 -5.75 16.94
C VAL A 183 -6.17 -7.09 17.16
N LEU A 184 -5.54 -7.30 18.31
CA LEU A 184 -4.83 -8.55 18.61
C LEU A 184 -5.77 -9.76 18.63
N TYR A 185 -6.95 -9.60 19.23
CA TYR A 185 -7.97 -10.64 19.32
C TYR A 185 -8.41 -11.11 17.91
N LEU A 186 -8.56 -10.17 16.97
CA LEU A 186 -9.05 -10.45 15.62
C LEU A 186 -7.94 -10.78 14.61
N THR A 187 -6.67 -10.69 15.00
CA THR A 187 -5.50 -10.91 14.13
C THR A 187 -4.58 -12.03 14.69
N PRO A 188 -5.05 -13.30 14.75
CA PRO A 188 -4.30 -14.39 15.39
C PRO A 188 -2.98 -14.75 14.68
N HIS A 189 -2.77 -14.25 13.46
CA HIS A 189 -1.55 -14.45 12.68
C HIS A 189 -0.60 -13.24 12.70
N LEU A 190 -0.93 -12.20 13.49
CA LEU A 190 -0.13 -10.99 13.55
C LEU A 190 1.20 -11.27 14.26
N HIS A 191 2.30 -11.00 13.55
CA HIS A 191 3.66 -11.18 14.06
C HIS A 191 4.37 -9.86 14.30
N THR A 192 4.00 -8.82 13.56
CA THR A 192 4.57 -7.48 13.67
C THR A 192 3.45 -6.47 13.89
N PHE A 193 3.52 -5.75 15.00
CA PHE A 193 2.69 -4.59 15.26
C PHE A 193 3.59 -3.39 15.54
N LYS A 194 3.37 -2.28 14.83
CA LYS A 194 4.05 -1.01 15.10
C LYS A 194 3.02 0.10 15.20
N SER A 195 3.14 0.93 16.23
CA SER A 195 2.33 2.15 16.37
C SER A 195 3.20 3.32 16.78
N ASP A 196 2.85 4.53 16.34
CA ASP A 196 3.48 5.74 16.87
C ASP A 196 2.87 6.13 18.24
N PHE A 197 1.56 5.95 18.40
CA PHE A 197 0.86 6.34 19.62
C PHE A 197 -0.03 5.20 20.13
N LEU A 198 0.03 4.99 21.45
CA LEU A 198 -0.87 4.11 22.19
C LEU A 198 -1.31 4.85 23.45
N SER A 199 -2.56 5.31 23.47
CA SER A 199 -3.14 5.97 24.63
C SER A 199 -3.50 4.93 25.69
N LEU A 200 -3.02 5.18 26.90
CA LEU A 200 -3.36 4.42 28.10
C LEU A 200 -4.41 5.13 28.97
N ASP A 201 -5.04 6.17 28.41
CA ASP A 201 -5.96 7.02 29.16
C ASP A 201 -7.21 6.25 29.57
N ASN A 202 -7.66 6.45 30.80
CA ASN A 202 -8.88 5.85 31.37
C ASN A 202 -8.87 4.32 31.45
N ILE A 203 -7.69 3.70 31.50
CA ILE A 203 -7.55 2.27 31.73
C ILE A 203 -7.47 1.99 33.23
N ASP A 204 -8.37 1.15 33.72
CA ASP A 204 -8.16 0.42 34.98
C ASP A 204 -7.46 -0.92 34.66
N PRO A 205 -6.17 -1.10 35.00
CA PRO A 205 -5.44 -2.33 34.74
C PRO A 205 -6.08 -3.56 35.38
N SER A 206 -6.79 -3.38 36.51
CA SER A 206 -7.45 -4.47 37.22
C SER A 206 -8.64 -4.97 36.42
N ALA A 207 -9.50 -4.04 35.98
CA ALA A 207 -10.65 -4.35 35.13
C ALA A 207 -10.24 -5.02 33.81
N ILE A 208 -9.16 -4.56 33.16
CA ILE A 208 -8.71 -5.16 31.88
C ILE A 208 -8.27 -6.61 32.04
N ARG A 209 -7.56 -6.95 33.12
CA ARG A 209 -7.04 -8.31 33.34
C ARG A 209 -8.14 -9.36 33.45
N GLU A 210 -9.34 -8.94 33.82
CA GLU A 210 -10.51 -9.80 33.97
C GLU A 210 -11.31 -9.92 32.67
N THR A 211 -10.98 -9.16 31.61
CA THR A 211 -11.70 -9.24 30.34
C THR A 211 -11.35 -10.49 29.56
N ASP A 212 -12.37 -11.12 28.97
CA ASP A 212 -12.20 -12.27 28.08
C ASP A 212 -11.27 -11.97 26.89
N THR A 213 -11.34 -10.74 26.36
CA THR A 213 -10.47 -10.28 25.26
C THR A 213 -9.01 -10.31 25.69
N PHE A 214 -8.69 -9.76 26.86
CA PHE A 214 -7.31 -9.75 27.37
C PHE A 214 -6.81 -11.17 27.65
N LEU A 215 -7.61 -12.00 28.32
CA LEU A 215 -7.24 -13.38 28.62
C LEU A 215 -7.02 -14.18 27.33
N HIS A 216 -7.89 -14.01 26.34
CA HIS A 216 -7.70 -14.64 25.04
C HIS A 216 -6.40 -14.20 24.39
N VAL A 217 -6.16 -12.88 24.27
CA VAL A 217 -4.95 -12.32 23.67
C VAL A 217 -3.70 -12.80 24.42
N LEU A 218 -3.73 -12.86 25.75
CA LEU A 218 -2.62 -13.36 26.57
C LEU A 218 -2.20 -14.78 26.17
N HIS A 219 -3.16 -15.63 25.80
CA HIS A 219 -2.91 -17.02 25.43
C HIS A 219 -2.67 -17.25 23.93
N THR A 220 -3.20 -16.41 23.05
CA THR A 220 -3.17 -16.65 21.59
C THR A 220 -2.23 -15.74 20.82
N ASN A 221 -1.76 -14.64 21.41
CA ASN A 221 -0.92 -13.66 20.74
C ASN A 221 0.41 -14.27 20.22
N ARG A 222 0.76 -13.97 18.97
CA ARG A 222 1.97 -14.44 18.26
C ARG A 222 2.89 -13.31 17.81
N ILE A 223 2.75 -12.12 18.39
CA ILE A 223 3.59 -10.96 18.11
C ILE A 223 5.02 -11.29 18.53
N LYS A 224 5.92 -11.16 17.57
CA LYS A 224 7.37 -11.27 17.77
C LYS A 224 8.03 -9.89 17.79
N THR A 225 7.42 -8.92 17.11
CA THR A 225 7.92 -7.55 17.03
C THR A 225 6.79 -6.60 17.41
N PHE A 226 6.96 -5.96 18.56
CA PHE A 226 6.12 -4.85 19.02
C PHE A 226 7.00 -3.61 19.09
N GLU A 227 6.61 -2.54 18.41
CA GLU A 227 7.35 -1.28 18.40
C GLU A 227 6.39 -0.11 18.64
N LEU A 228 6.69 0.67 19.69
CA LEU A 228 6.05 1.95 19.95
C LEU A 228 7.05 3.06 19.65
N ARG A 229 6.73 3.92 18.68
CA ARG A 229 7.61 5.01 18.25
C ARG A 229 7.10 6.33 18.76
N HIS A 230 7.84 6.95 19.67
CA HIS A 230 7.58 8.34 20.00
C HIS A 230 8.19 9.25 18.93
N GLU A 231 7.45 9.55 17.85
CA GLU A 231 7.86 10.62 16.94
C GLU A 231 7.63 11.97 17.63
N CYS A 232 8.73 12.68 17.92
CA CYS A 232 8.65 14.05 18.40
C CYS A 232 8.13 14.92 17.26
N THR A 233 6.92 15.44 17.40
CA THR A 233 6.31 16.46 16.52
C THR A 233 6.97 17.81 16.70
#